data_AF-A0A0N8S9J4-F1
#
_entry.id   AF-A0A0N8S9J4-F1
#
_cell.length_a   1.000
_cell.length_b   1.000
_cell.length_c   1.000
_cell.angle_alpha   90.00
_cell.angle_beta   90.00
_cell.angle_gamma   90.00
#
_symmetry.space_group_name_H-M   'P 1'
#
loop_
_entity.id
_entity.type
_entity.pdbx_description
1 polymer ?
#
loop_
_entity_poly.entity_id
_entity_poly.type
_entity_poly.pdbx_seq_one_letter_code
_entity_poly.pdbx_strand_id
1 'polypeptide(L)'
;MGKALDERATLKLDADQRREVWLQANGECQRQLMISESGVLALLVHHYVPENRALRQWLTHEVLTVLHDQQNVTLDNPRMSQLQWPGTSLSVLHWRSETWIRLRDMPNVVTEATPRPKWALWRRVLKRISHKRSAA
;
A
#
# COMPACT_ATOMS: atom_id res chain seq x y z
N MET A 1 10.37 -22.92 28.06
CA MET A 1 11.60 -23.40 27.40
C MET A 1 11.43 -23.19 25.90
N GLY A 2 12.26 -22.36 25.25
CA GLY A 2 12.13 -22.06 23.82
C GLY A 2 12.57 -23.27 22.99
N LYS A 3 11.68 -23.80 22.14
CA LYS A 3 12.04 -24.85 21.19
C LYS A 3 12.72 -24.19 19.99
N ALA A 4 13.91 -24.67 19.62
CA ALA A 4 14.57 -24.23 18.40
C ALA A 4 13.68 -24.55 17.18
N LEU A 5 13.72 -23.66 16.20
CA LEU A 5 13.02 -23.80 14.93
C LEU A 5 13.67 -24.97 14.16
N ASP A 6 13.07 -26.14 14.28
CA ASP A 6 13.54 -27.36 13.61
C ASP A 6 13.16 -27.32 12.12
N GLU A 7 14.01 -27.87 11.25
CA GLU A 7 13.78 -27.93 9.79
C GLU A 7 12.46 -28.63 9.46
N ARG A 8 12.06 -29.60 10.29
CA ARG A 8 10.78 -30.31 10.15
C ARG A 8 9.57 -29.42 10.37
N ALA A 9 9.67 -28.45 11.28
CA ALA A 9 8.59 -27.51 11.56
C ALA A 9 8.34 -26.56 10.38
N THR A 10 9.38 -26.31 9.56
CA THR A 10 9.31 -25.42 8.40
C THR A 10 8.98 -26.14 7.09
N LEU A 11 8.78 -27.46 7.10
CA LEU A 11 8.36 -28.22 5.92
C LEU A 11 6.99 -27.78 5.37
N LYS A 12 6.12 -27.25 6.24
CA LYS A 12 4.81 -26.71 5.86
C LYS A 12 4.86 -25.29 5.30
N LEU A 13 6.04 -24.66 5.30
CA LEU A 13 6.22 -23.33 4.76
C LEU A 13 6.52 -23.39 3.26
N ASP A 14 6.00 -22.39 2.56
CA ASP A 14 6.26 -22.19 1.14
C ASP A 14 7.72 -21.78 0.89
N ALA A 15 8.18 -21.90 -0.35
CA ALA A 15 9.56 -21.63 -0.72
C ALA A 15 9.99 -20.17 -0.50
N ASP A 16 9.06 -19.22 -0.58
CA ASP A 16 9.27 -17.80 -0.26
C ASP A 16 9.29 -17.52 1.25
N GLN A 17 8.76 -18.44 2.05
CA GLN A 17 8.61 -18.26 3.50
C GLN A 17 9.81 -18.72 4.33
N ARG A 18 10.75 -19.44 3.71
CA ARG A 18 11.98 -19.90 4.36
C ARG A 18 13.19 -19.71 3.47
N ARG A 19 14.33 -19.38 4.06
CA ARG A 19 15.61 -19.34 3.36
C ARG A 19 16.75 -19.65 4.32
N GLU A 20 17.78 -20.33 3.82
CA GLU A 20 19.04 -20.45 4.54
C GLU A 20 19.93 -19.26 4.20
N VAL A 21 20.45 -18.59 5.23
CA VAL A 21 21.33 -17.43 5.06
C VAL A 21 22.56 -17.62 5.93
N TRP A 22 23.72 -17.23 5.42
CA TRP A 22 24.93 -17.10 6.21
C TRP A 22 24.85 -15.83 7.05
N LEU A 23 24.86 -15.99 8.36
CA LEU A 23 24.80 -14.89 9.32
C LEU A 23 25.94 -15.00 10.31
N GLN A 24 26.43 -13.85 10.76
CA GLN A 24 27.38 -13.82 11.87
C GLN A 24 26.59 -13.95 13.18
N ALA A 25 26.69 -15.11 13.81
CA ALA A 25 26.07 -15.41 15.09
C ALA A 25 27.17 -15.80 16.08
N ASN A 26 27.17 -15.18 17.27
CA ASN A 26 28.14 -15.47 18.34
C ASN A 26 29.62 -15.36 17.90
N GLY A 27 29.92 -14.47 16.95
CA GLY A 27 31.28 -14.25 16.43
C GLY A 27 31.69 -15.17 15.27
N GLU A 28 30.90 -16.19 14.94
CA GLU A 28 31.15 -17.11 13.83
C GLU A 28 30.16 -16.90 12.68
N CYS A 29 30.62 -17.11 11.45
CA CYS A 29 29.73 -17.16 10.29
C CYS A 29 29.10 -18.55 10.21
N GLN A 30 27.79 -18.63 10.46
CA GLN A 30 27.06 -19.89 10.49
C GLN A 30 25.85 -19.82 9.55
N ARG A 31 25.51 -20.97 8.96
CA ARG A 31 24.32 -21.09 8.12
C ARG A 31 23.09 -21.22 9.02
N GLN A 32 22.17 -20.27 8.92
CA GLN A 32 20.99 -20.22 9.77
C GLN A 32 19.71 -20.20 8.93
N LEU A 33 18.72 -20.96 9.38
CA LEU A 33 17.38 -20.95 8.80
C LEU A 33 16.68 -19.65 9.21
N MET A 34 16.32 -18.83 8.22
CA MET A 34 15.47 -17.68 8.40
C MET A 34 14.08 -17.96 7.84
N ILE A 35 13.08 -17.36 8.47
CA ILE A 35 11.69 -17.38 8.03
C ILE A 35 11.23 -15.95 7.76
N SER A 36 10.37 -15.79 6.77
CA SER A 36 9.73 -14.50 6.48
C SER A 36 8.66 -14.17 7.53
N GLU A 37 8.15 -12.94 7.51
CA GLU A 37 6.99 -12.55 8.32
C GLU A 37 5.79 -13.48 8.10
N SER A 38 5.45 -13.77 6.83
CA SER A 38 4.37 -14.71 6.49
C SER A 38 4.65 -16.11 7.02
N GLY A 39 5.91 -16.56 6.99
CA GLY A 39 6.34 -17.83 7.56
C GLY A 39 6.18 -17.91 9.09
N VAL A 40 6.53 -16.85 9.82
CA VAL A 40 6.33 -16.77 11.29
C VAL A 40 4.85 -16.91 11.63
N LEU A 41 3.98 -16.18 10.94
CA LEU A 41 2.54 -16.25 11.17
C LEU A 41 1.97 -17.63 10.82
N ALA A 42 2.40 -18.21 9.71
CA ALA A 42 2.02 -19.57 9.33
C ALA A 42 2.42 -20.59 10.40
N LEU A 43 3.62 -20.48 10.98
CA LEU A 43 4.06 -21.36 12.06
C LEU A 43 3.23 -21.20 13.33
N LEU A 44 2.87 -19.97 13.71
CA LEU A 44 2.02 -19.70 14.87
C LEU A 44 0.60 -20.26 14.72
N VAL A 45 0.13 -20.41 13.48
CA VAL A 45 -1.16 -21.05 13.16
C VAL A 45 -1.02 -22.58 13.13
N HIS A 46 -0.04 -23.11 12.39
CA HIS A 46 0.15 -24.55 12.22
C HIS A 46 0.61 -25.27 13.49
N HIS A 47 1.38 -24.58 14.33
CA HIS A 47 1.89 -25.09 15.60
C HIS A 47 1.34 -24.24 16.76
N TYR A 48 0.01 -24.17 16.83
CA TYR A 48 -0.67 -23.41 17.86
C TYR A 48 -0.37 -23.98 19.25
N VAL A 49 0.25 -23.14 20.08
CA VAL A 49 0.53 -23.40 21.49
C VAL A 49 -0.05 -22.20 22.25
N PRO A 50 -1.01 -22.38 23.17
CA PRO A 50 -1.71 -21.26 23.81
C PRO A 50 -0.77 -20.34 24.59
N GLU A 51 0.33 -20.87 25.13
CA GLU A 51 1.42 -20.14 25.78
C GLU A 51 2.11 -19.15 24.83
N ASN A 52 2.08 -19.42 23.52
CA ASN A 52 2.63 -18.53 22.48
C ASN A 52 1.66 -17.42 22.07
N ARG A 53 0.49 -17.25 22.71
CA ARG A 53 -0.40 -16.11 22.44
C ARG A 53 0.30 -14.78 22.73
N ALA A 54 1.05 -14.69 23.83
CA ALA A 54 1.83 -13.52 24.18
C ALA A 54 2.93 -13.26 23.14
N LEU A 55 3.62 -14.31 22.68
CA LEU A 55 4.62 -14.22 21.61
C LEU A 55 4.02 -13.67 20.31
N ARG A 56 2.86 -14.19 19.89
CA ARG A 56 2.15 -13.70 18.70
C ARG A 56 1.78 -12.23 18.86
N GLN A 57 1.21 -11.84 20.00
CA GLN A 57 0.82 -10.45 20.26
C GLN A 57 2.04 -9.53 20.23
N TRP A 58 3.11 -9.90 20.89
CA TRP A 58 4.37 -9.17 20.91
C TRP A 58 4.94 -9.01 19.50
N LEU A 59 5.01 -10.09 18.73
CA LEU A 59 5.57 -10.08 17.38
C LEU A 59 4.74 -9.20 16.43
N THR A 60 3.41 -9.29 16.49
CA THR A 60 2.52 -8.50 15.62
C THR A 60 2.47 -7.02 16.00
N HIS A 61 2.42 -6.68 17.29
CA HIS A 61 2.15 -5.30 17.72
C HIS A 61 3.41 -4.51 18.07
N GLU A 62 4.53 -5.17 18.39
CA GLU A 62 5.77 -4.49 18.74
C GLU A 62 6.85 -4.69 17.68
N VAL A 63 7.15 -5.94 17.30
CA VAL A 63 8.27 -6.22 16.39
C VAL A 63 7.94 -5.79 14.96
N LEU A 64 6.83 -6.29 14.42
CA LEU A 64 6.47 -6.03 13.02
C LEU A 64 6.11 -4.57 12.79
N THR A 65 5.47 -3.91 13.75
CA THR A 65 5.14 -2.47 13.63
C THR A 65 6.41 -1.62 13.46
N VAL A 66 7.46 -1.90 14.24
CA VAL A 66 8.75 -1.20 14.14
C VAL A 66 9.47 -1.52 12.83
N LEU A 67 9.48 -2.79 12.41
CA LEU A 67 10.13 -3.19 11.16
C LEU A 67 9.42 -2.62 9.93
N HIS A 68 8.08 -2.60 9.92
CA HIS A 68 7.27 -2.02 8.86
C HIS A 68 7.46 -0.52 8.74
N ASP A 69 7.56 0.19 9.87
CA ASP A 69 7.81 1.64 9.87
C ASP A 69 9.14 1.98 9.15
N GLN A 70 10.17 1.18 9.39
CA GLN A 70 11.48 1.32 8.72
C GLN A 70 11.44 0.94 7.23
N GLN A 71 10.66 -0.09 6.86
CA GLN A 71 10.54 -0.57 5.48
C GLN A 71 9.63 0.29 4.60
N ASN A 72 8.70 1.06 5.18
CA ASN A 72 7.85 2.00 4.46
C ASN A 72 8.63 3.09 3.71
N VAL A 73 9.93 3.26 4.00
CA VAL A 73 10.83 4.19 3.33
C VAL A 73 11.49 3.59 2.09
N THR A 74 11.61 2.25 2.00
CA THR A 74 12.51 1.58 1.04
C THR A 74 11.82 0.72 -0.02
N LEU A 75 10.56 0.33 0.17
CA LEU A 75 9.85 -0.57 -0.74
C LEU A 75 8.68 0.12 -1.45
N ASP A 76 8.41 -0.30 -2.68
CA ASP A 76 7.21 -0.01 -3.49
C ASP A 76 5.91 -0.56 -2.85
N ASN A 77 5.76 -0.43 -1.55
CA ASN A 77 4.62 -0.92 -0.80
C ASN A 77 3.37 -0.12 -1.17
N PRO A 78 2.18 -0.76 -1.14
CA PRO A 78 0.91 -0.07 -1.36
C PRO A 78 0.70 1.02 -0.30
N ARG A 79 0.77 2.29 -0.70
CA ARG A 79 0.57 3.45 0.19
C ARG A 79 -0.73 4.16 -0.13
N MET A 80 -1.60 4.28 0.87
CA MET A 80 -2.83 5.05 0.73
C MET A 80 -2.59 6.52 1.07
N SER A 81 -3.07 7.44 0.23
CA SER A 81 -3.07 8.87 0.50
C SER A 81 -4.43 9.51 0.17
N GLN A 82 -4.64 10.72 0.66
CA GLN A 82 -5.77 11.56 0.25
C GLN A 82 -5.29 12.57 -0.79
N LEU A 83 -5.92 12.57 -1.96
CA LEU A 83 -5.71 13.55 -3.02
C LEU A 83 -6.81 14.61 -2.92
N GLN A 84 -6.42 15.87 -2.75
CA GLN A 84 -7.35 16.99 -2.78
C GLN A 84 -7.86 17.16 -4.22
N TRP A 85 -9.12 16.83 -4.46
CA TRP A 85 -9.79 16.98 -5.74
C TRP A 85 -10.81 18.14 -5.66
N PRO A 86 -11.12 18.84 -6.75
CA PRO A 86 -12.11 19.91 -6.69
C PRO A 86 -13.47 19.34 -6.23
N GLY A 87 -13.98 19.89 -5.13
CA GLY A 87 -15.25 19.49 -4.54
C GLY A 87 -15.23 18.24 -3.64
N THR A 88 -14.15 17.45 -3.57
CA THR A 88 -14.06 16.23 -2.72
C THR A 88 -12.61 15.78 -2.46
N SER A 89 -12.34 15.04 -1.39
CA SER A 89 -11.05 14.35 -1.20
C SER A 89 -11.14 12.91 -1.72
N LEU A 90 -10.20 12.50 -2.58
CA LEU A 90 -10.14 11.16 -3.17
C LEU A 90 -9.14 10.28 -2.43
N SER A 91 -9.54 9.06 -2.09
CA SER A 91 -8.61 8.05 -1.57
C SER A 91 -7.84 7.45 -2.75
N VAL A 92 -6.51 7.53 -2.68
CA VAL A 92 -5.62 7.11 -3.75
C VAL A 92 -4.62 6.09 -3.23
N LEU A 93 -4.36 5.04 -3.99
CA LEU A 93 -3.36 4.02 -3.68
C LEU A 93 -2.14 4.20 -4.60
N HIS A 94 -0.98 4.46 -4.02
CA HIS A 94 0.30 4.47 -4.69
C HIS A 94 0.91 3.08 -4.61
N TRP A 95 1.15 2.43 -5.75
CA TRP A 95 1.78 1.11 -5.78
C TRP A 95 2.60 0.94 -7.06
N ARG A 96 3.85 0.50 -6.92
CA ARG A 96 4.81 0.31 -8.04
C ARG A 96 4.94 1.53 -8.96
N SER A 97 5.09 2.72 -8.37
CA SER A 97 5.12 4.00 -9.10
C SER A 97 3.85 4.35 -9.90
N GLU A 98 2.74 3.63 -9.69
CA GLU A 98 1.43 3.93 -10.28
C GLU A 98 0.43 4.40 -9.23
N THR A 99 -0.51 5.24 -9.68
CA THR A 99 -1.54 5.86 -8.86
C THR A 99 -2.90 5.24 -9.20
N TRP A 100 -3.43 4.47 -8.27
CA TRP A 100 -4.68 3.75 -8.40
C TRP A 100 -5.81 4.51 -7.70
N ILE A 101 -6.92 4.71 -8.42
CA ILE A 101 -8.15 5.30 -7.88
C ILE A 101 -9.22 4.20 -7.86
N ARG A 102 -10.08 4.22 -6.85
CA ARG A 102 -11.21 3.28 -6.82
C ARG A 102 -12.14 3.58 -8.00
N LEU A 103 -12.50 2.55 -8.76
CA LEU A 103 -13.37 2.70 -9.94
C LEU A 103 -14.72 3.38 -9.62
N ARG A 104 -15.24 3.18 -8.40
CA ARG A 104 -16.47 3.83 -7.93
C ARG A 104 -16.37 5.36 -7.78
N ASP A 105 -15.15 5.89 -7.60
CA ASP A 105 -14.92 7.32 -7.43
C ASP A 105 -14.68 8.02 -8.79
N MET A 106 -14.47 7.23 -9.86
CA MET A 106 -14.21 7.68 -11.23
C MET A 106 -15.30 8.59 -11.84
N PRO A 107 -16.61 8.38 -11.59
CA PRO A 107 -17.66 9.29 -12.07
C PRO A 107 -17.46 10.73 -11.61
N ASN A 108 -17.07 10.93 -10.34
CA ASN A 108 -16.83 12.26 -9.76
C ASN A 108 -15.56 12.94 -10.33
N VAL A 109 -14.58 12.13 -10.73
CA VAL A 109 -13.34 12.59 -11.38
C VAL A 109 -13.62 13.08 -12.80
N VAL A 110 -14.39 12.31 -13.58
CA VAL A 110 -14.66 12.62 -15.00
C VAL A 110 -15.62 13.80 -15.15
N THR A 111 -16.61 13.94 -14.27
CA THR A 111 -17.58 15.05 -14.34
C THR A 111 -16.91 16.42 -14.20
N GLU A 112 -15.93 16.53 -13.31
CA GLU A 112 -15.23 17.80 -13.04
C GLU A 112 -14.12 18.10 -14.08
N ALA A 113 -13.64 17.08 -14.80
CA ALA A 113 -12.70 17.24 -15.91
C ALA A 113 -13.36 17.82 -17.18
N THR A 114 -14.70 17.94 -17.21
CA THR A 114 -15.37 18.56 -18.35
C THR A 114 -15.02 20.06 -18.40
N PRO A 115 -14.33 20.56 -19.45
CA PRO A 115 -14.02 21.96 -19.53
C PRO A 115 -15.33 22.74 -19.62
N ARG A 116 -15.57 23.66 -18.66
CA ARG A 116 -16.68 24.62 -18.74
C ARG A 116 -16.67 25.23 -20.14
N PRO A 117 -17.73 25.06 -20.95
CA PRO A 117 -17.66 25.46 -22.34
C PRO A 117 -17.61 26.99 -22.41
N LYS A 118 -16.44 27.53 -22.79
CA LYS A 118 -16.17 28.96 -23.01
C LYS A 118 -17.14 29.60 -24.03
N TRP A 119 -17.91 28.78 -24.75
CA TRP A 119 -18.95 29.16 -25.72
C TRP A 119 -20.06 30.08 -25.16
N ALA A 120 -20.28 30.08 -23.84
CA ALA A 120 -21.29 30.96 -23.23
C ALA A 120 -20.87 32.45 -23.23
N LEU A 121 -19.56 32.75 -23.18
CA LEU A 121 -19.03 34.11 -23.22
C LEU A 121 -19.02 34.68 -24.64
N TRP A 122 -18.65 33.87 -25.63
CA TRP A 122 -18.63 34.29 -27.05
C TRP A 122 -20.02 34.60 -27.60
N ARG A 123 -21.09 33.94 -27.11
CA ARG A 123 -22.48 34.29 -27.48
C ARG A 123 -22.88 35.71 -27.06
N ARG A 124 -22.37 36.21 -25.92
CA ARG A 124 -22.64 37.60 -25.48
C ARG A 124 -21.84 38.61 -26.31
N VAL A 125 -20.62 38.26 -26.68
CA VAL A 125 -19.75 39.11 -27.54
C VAL A 125 -20.32 39.18 -28.96
N LEU A 126 -20.72 38.05 -29.55
CA LEU A 126 -21.33 38.01 -30.89
C LEU A 126 -22.66 38.75 -30.95
N LYS A 127 -23.51 38.66 -29.91
CA LYS A 127 -24.74 39.47 -29.83
C LYS A 127 -24.46 40.98 -29.80
N ARG A 128 -23.45 41.42 -29.03
CA ARG A 128 -23.03 42.85 -28.99
C ARG A 128 -22.47 43.34 -30.33
N ILE A 129 -21.75 42.50 -31.07
CA ILE A 129 -21.20 42.85 -32.38
C ILE A 129 -22.31 42.93 -33.44
N SER A 130 -23.32 42.06 -33.38
CA SER A 130 -24.43 42.09 -34.34
C SER A 130 -25.32 43.33 -34.20
N HIS A 131 -25.45 43.91 -33.01
CA HIS A 131 -26.32 45.06 -32.78
C HIS A 131 -25.75 46.39 -33.29
N LYS A 132 -24.42 46.48 -33.50
CA LYS A 132 -23.77 47.67 -34.07
C LYS A 132 -23.79 47.74 -35.60
N ARG A 133 -24.30 46.71 -36.30
CA ARG A 133 -24.40 46.68 -37.76
C ARG A 133 -25.78 47.06 -38.33
N SER A 134 -26.76 47.37 -37.47
CA SER A 134 -28.12 47.79 -37.87
C SER A 134 -28.46 49.26 -37.57
N ALA A 135 -27.49 50.07 -37.15
CA ALA A 135 -27.65 51.52 -37.04
C ALA A 135 -26.60 52.19 -37.94
N ALA A 136 -26.85 52.09 -39.25
CA ALA A 136 -26.39 53.05 -40.25
C ALA A 136 -27.55 53.99 -40.52
#